data_AF-X1TUN7-F1
#
_entry.id   AF-X1TUN7-F1
#
_cell.length_a   1.000
_cell.length_b   1.000
_cell.length_c   1.000
_cell.angle_alpha   90.00
_cell.angle_beta   90.00
_cell.angle_gamma   90.00
#
_symmetry.space_group_name_H-M   'P 1'
#
loop_
_entity.id
_entity.type
_entity.pdbx_description
1 polymer ?
#
loop_
_entity_poly.entity_id
_entity_poly.type
_entity_poly.pdbx_seq_one_letter_code
_entity_poly.pdbx_strand_id
1 'polypeptide(L)' 'ILLDNYPNNKFIIIIIGDHPKDVMLSNNLNCPFIGVLTGNHSAHQLKGYKDDDIIIINSIKELTIDKIKSLI' A
#
# COMPACT_ATOMS: atom_id res chain seq x y z
N ILE A 1 3.04 -4.71 17.84
CA ILE A 1 4.22 -5.47 17.33
C ILE A 1 4.91 -4.75 16.17
N LEU A 2 4.23 -4.41 15.07
CA LEU A 2 4.90 -3.80 13.90
C LEU A 2 5.39 -2.38 14.19
N LEU A 3 4.53 -1.52 14.75
CA LEU A 3 4.89 -0.16 15.17
C LEU A 3 5.89 -0.12 16.33
N ASP A 4 5.94 -1.17 17.15
CA ASP A 4 6.90 -1.27 18.25
C ASP A 4 8.33 -1.52 17.75
N ASN A 5 8.46 -2.22 16.62
CA ASN A 5 9.74 -2.48 15.95
C ASN A 5 10.10 -1.39 14.92
N TYR A 6 9.09 -0.72 14.36
CA TYR A 6 9.22 0.32 13.34
C TYR A 6 8.41 1.55 13.73
N PRO A 7 8.94 2.40 14.61
CA PRO A 7 8.20 3.54 15.11
C PRO A 7 8.02 4.58 14.00
N ASN A 8 6.78 5.06 13.84
CA ASN A 8 6.37 6.00 12.78
C ASN A 8 7.11 7.35 12.80
N ASN A 9 7.83 7.68 13.87
CA ASN A 9 8.67 8.87 13.95
C ASN A 9 10.06 8.69 13.33
N LYS A 10 10.43 7.47 12.90
CA LYS A 10 11.72 7.15 12.29
C LYS A 10 11.60 6.56 10.89
N PHE A 11 10.47 5.92 10.59
CA PHE A 11 10.26 5.22 9.34
C PHE A 11 8.93 5.59 8.72
N ILE A 12 8.94 5.73 7.41
CA ILE A 12 7.72 5.76 6.60
C ILE A 12 7.44 4.33 6.18
N ILE A 13 6.31 3.81 6.62
CA ILE A 13 5.86 2.45 6.29
C ILE A 13 4.90 2.56 5.11
N ILE A 14 5.09 1.71 4.10
CA ILE A 14 4.17 1.59 2.97
C ILE A 14 3.80 0.12 2.86
N ILE A 15 2.51 -0.17 2.75
CA ILE A 15 2.03 -1.54 2.54
C ILE A 15 1.87 -1.79 1.05
N ILE A 16 2.39 -2.93 0.59
CA ILE A 16 2.29 -3.38 -0.80
C ILE A 16 1.60 -4.73 -0.81
N GLY A 17 0.53 -4.87 -1.59
CA GLY A 17 -0.24 -6.11 -1.62
C GLY A 17 -1.24 -6.19 -2.77
N ASP A 18 -1.86 -7.35 -2.93
CA ASP A 18 -2.84 -7.66 -3.97
C ASP A 18 -4.21 -8.04 -3.39
N HIS A 19 -4.35 -8.04 -2.06
CA HIS A 19 -5.58 -8.44 -1.38
C HIS A 19 -6.22 -7.26 -0.63
N PRO A 20 -7.57 -7.18 -0.55
CA PRO A 20 -8.27 -6.22 0.30
C PRO A 20 -7.82 -6.20 1.77
N LYS A 21 -7.25 -7.29 2.27
CA LYS A 21 -6.75 -7.37 3.65
C LYS A 21 -5.49 -6.52 3.84
N ASP A 22 -4.69 -6.38 2.80
CA ASP A 22 -3.50 -5.53 2.81
C ASP A 22 -3.90 -4.04 2.79
N VAL A 23 -4.97 -3.71 2.06
CA VAL A 23 -5.59 -2.38 2.10
C VAL A 23 -6.14 -2.07 3.49
N MET A 24 -6.84 -3.02 4.11
CA MET A 24 -7.35 -2.84 5.48
C MET A 24 -6.21 -2.68 6.49
N LEU A 25 -5.09 -3.40 6.31
CA LEU A 25 -3.91 -3.23 7.14
C LEU A 25 -3.31 -1.83 6.99
N SER A 26 -3.22 -1.29 5.77
CA SER A 26 -2.70 0.07 5.56
C SER A 26 -3.61 1.15 6.17
N ASN A 27 -4.93 0.98 6.10
CA ASN A 27 -5.88 1.85 6.79
C ASN A 27 -5.69 1.80 8.32
N ASN A 28 -5.60 0.60 8.89
CA ASN A 28 -5.42 0.43 10.34
C ASN A 28 -4.11 1.02 10.85
N LEU A 29 -3.07 1.03 10.01
CA LEU A 29 -1.77 1.62 10.32
C LEU A 29 -1.67 3.09 9.90
N ASN A 30 -2.71 3.64 9.28
CA ASN A 30 -2.74 4.97 8.68
C ASN A 30 -1.52 5.26 7.80
N CYS A 31 -1.25 4.37 6.85
CA CYS A 31 -0.09 4.47 5.98
C CYS A 31 -0.42 4.24 4.49
N PRO A 32 0.45 4.68 3.57
CA PRO A 32 0.19 4.54 2.14
C PRO A 32 0.11 3.09 1.68
N PHE A 33 -0.61 2.88 0.57
CA PHE A 33 -0.80 1.58 -0.03
C PHE A 33 -0.44 1.55 -1.52
N ILE A 34 0.26 0.49 -1.93
CA ILE A 34 0.53 0.18 -3.33
C ILE A 34 -0.12 -1.17 -3.67
N GLY A 35 -1.14 -1.13 -4.52
CA GLY A 35 -1.81 -2.32 -5.03
C GLY A 35 -1.06 -2.93 -6.20
N VAL A 36 -0.82 -4.24 -6.15
CA VAL A 36 -0.18 -4.99 -7.25
C VAL A 36 -1.18 -5.95 -7.89
N LEU A 37 -1.38 -5.86 -9.20
CA LEU A 37 -2.36 -6.68 -9.94
C LEU A 37 -1.81 -8.06 -10.36
N THR A 38 -1.04 -8.70 -9.48
CA THR A 38 -0.53 -10.07 -9.69
C THR A 38 -1.47 -11.14 -9.14
N GLY A 39 -2.46 -10.75 -8.34
CA GLY A 39 -3.43 -11.63 -7.69
C GLY A 39 -4.78 -11.72 -8.38
N ASN A 40 -5.78 -12.15 -7.62
CA ASN A 40 -7.15 -12.35 -8.10
C ASN A 40 -8.05 -11.11 -7.96
N HIS A 41 -7.56 -10.02 -7.37
CA HIS A 41 -8.35 -8.81 -7.15
C HIS A 41 -7.98 -7.71 -8.15
N SER A 42 -9.01 -7.06 -8.65
CA SER A 42 -8.88 -5.94 -9.60
C SER A 42 -8.50 -4.63 -8.89
N ALA A 43 -7.96 -3.70 -9.67
CA ALA A 43 -7.70 -2.34 -9.22
C ALA A 43 -8.94 -1.68 -8.61
N HIS A 44 -10.12 -1.90 -9.21
CA HIS A 44 -11.37 -1.34 -8.73
C HIS A 44 -11.74 -1.88 -7.34
N GLN A 45 -11.57 -3.18 -7.12
CA GLN A 45 -11.78 -3.78 -5.81
C GLN A 45 -10.84 -3.18 -4.78
N LEU A 46 -9.53 -3.10 -5.05
CA LEU A 46 -8.56 -2.55 -4.10
C LEU A 46 -8.85 -1.07 -3.77
N LYS A 47 -9.22 -0.26 -4.77
CA LYS A 47 -9.63 1.15 -4.59
C LYS A 47 -10.86 1.29 -3.71
N GLY A 48 -11.80 0.34 -3.79
CA GLY A 48 -13.01 0.37 -2.97
C GLY A 48 -12.79 0.21 -1.47
N TYR A 49 -11.59 -0.21 -1.04
CA TYR A 49 -11.26 -0.39 0.38
C TYR A 49 -10.36 0.70 0.97
N LYS A 50 -9.85 1.65 0.17
CA LYS A 50 -8.99 2.74 0.68
C LYS A 50 -9.73 4.07 0.61
N ASP A 51 -9.65 4.82 1.70
CA ASP A 51 -10.19 6.18 1.80
C ASP A 51 -9.24 7.25 1.20
N ASP A 52 -7.98 6.91 0.98
CA ASP A 52 -6.93 7.79 0.43
C ASP A 52 -6.48 7.35 -0.96
N ASP A 53 -5.67 8.18 -1.63
CA ASP A 53 -5.06 7.85 -2.90
C ASP A 53 -4.18 6.58 -2.80
N ILE A 54 -4.40 5.65 -3.74
CA ILE A 54 -3.58 4.45 -3.89
C ILE A 54 -2.92 4.42 -5.26
N ILE A 55 -1.68 3.93 -5.27
CA ILE A 55 -0.99 3.59 -6.52
C ILE A 55 -1.32 2.14 -6.85
N ILE A 56 -1.72 1.90 -8.10
CA ILE A 56 -1.88 0.56 -8.66
C ILE A 56 -0.80 0.32 -9.70
N ILE A 57 -0.13 -0.83 -9.60
CA ILE A 57 0.87 -1.30 -10.56
C ILE A 57 0.52 -2.73 -11.01
N ASN A 58 0.91 -3.13 -12.22
CA ASN A 58 0.61 -4.48 -12.68
C ASN A 58 1.54 -5.53 -12.07
N SER A 59 2.77 -5.14 -11.74
CA SER A 59 3.80 -5.99 -11.16
C SER A 59 4.74 -5.17 -10.30
N ILE A 60 5.36 -5.80 -9.29
CA ILE A 60 6.37 -5.16 -8.45
C ILE A 60 7.56 -4.60 -9.24
N LYS A 61 7.80 -5.12 -10.45
CA LYS A 61 8.84 -4.64 -11.37
C LYS A 61 8.62 -3.19 -11.83
N GLU A 62 7.39 -2.68 -11.75
CA GLU A 62 7.04 -1.30 -12.10
C GLU A 62 7.19 -0.32 -10.93
N LEU A 63 7.63 -0.81 -9.76
CA LEU A 63 7.87 0.03 -8.60
C LEU A 63 9.14 0.86 -8.79
N THR A 64 9.00 2.18 -8.71
CA THR A 64 10.11 3.13 -8.80
C THR A 64 10.14 4.02 -7.57
N ILE A 65 11.29 4.64 -7.32
CA ILE A 65 11.45 5.61 -6.23
C ILE A 65 10.47 6.79 -6.38
N ASP A 66 10.19 7.23 -7.62
CA ASP A 66 9.27 8.35 -7.86
C ASP A 66 7.84 8.00 -7.47
N LYS A 67 7.39 6.76 -7.73
CA LYS A 67 6.08 6.28 -7.27
C LYS A 67 6.00 6.21 -5.75
N ILE A 68 7.07 5.78 -5.09
CA ILE A 68 7.15 5.79 -3.63
C ILE A 68 7.05 7.22 -3.09
N LYS A 69 7.80 8.15 -3.69
CA LYS A 69 7.80 9.57 -3.28
C LYS A 69 6.46 10.27 -3.53
N SER A 70 5.67 9.87 -4.52
CA SER A 70 4.35 10.45 -4.73
C SER A 70 3.31 10.08 -3.67
N LEU A 71 3.64 9.14 -2.76
CA LEU A 71 2.77 8.70 -1.66
C LEU A 71 3.15 9.32 -0.31
N ILE A 72 4.18 10.15 -0.26
CA ILE A 72 4.79 10.73 0.94
C ILE A 72 4.68 12.25 0.85
#